data_AF-A0A3A8P6W2-F1
#
_entry.id   AF-A0A3A8P6W2-F1
#
_cell.length_a   1.000
_cell.length_b   1.000
_cell.length_c   1.000
_cell.angle_alpha   90.00
_cell.angle_beta   90.00
_cell.angle_gamma   90.00
#
_symmetry.space_group_name_H-M   'P 1'
#
loop_
_entity.id
_entity.type
_entity.pdbx_description
1 polymer ?
#
loop_
_entity_poly.entity_id
_entity_poly.type
_entity_poly.pdbx_seq_one_letter_code
_entity_poly.pdbx_strand_id
1 'polypeptide(L)'
;MEPVTSAQSSSSNTNDLFREIGETEKRVSTFFANPWKVPWLKKKDPELVKAFSRVSSRLVELRVYLELGAAIYRPPQPVLAITSVLQRITDKLGRDAAWDAAEELKIALLYFAPDAHLSSLLEGEAELKGFQEQRAATEKTGEALPARGREVIIDRLASLYQQRMDSWRHDRANEQLRANYFFAVTAVLGVVLGLAGVMTVWEGKPFACPVNTFLLTAMAAGALGSVLGGVYTLRDEIMSIRQLRAFWPVLTAQPFVGATAAMLLFAVLTSGLIKVANLDVESFTWQHHTVFGFLAGFSEPFFLGVVKRVAGLADEKKAPPKAPRPPKDAATPESPMAKPDR
;
A
#
# COMPACT_ATOMS: atom_id res chain seq x y z
N MET A 1 -56.85 7.49 -16.29
CA MET A 1 -55.51 8.01 -15.95
C MET A 1 -55.57 8.43 -14.50
N GLU A 2 -55.08 7.59 -13.59
CA GLU A 2 -54.97 7.95 -12.17
C GLU A 2 -53.80 8.92 -12.00
N PRO A 3 -53.95 9.99 -11.19
CA PRO A 3 -52.85 10.90 -10.90
C PRO A 3 -51.76 10.16 -10.12
N VAL A 4 -50.56 10.10 -10.68
CA VAL A 4 -49.39 9.45 -10.08
C VAL A 4 -49.01 10.15 -8.77
N THR A 5 -49.10 9.41 -7.66
CA THR A 5 -48.73 9.73 -6.26
C THR A 5 -47.21 9.96 -6.05
N SER A 6 -46.55 10.67 -6.97
CA SER A 6 -45.08 10.87 -6.94
C SER A 6 -44.59 11.93 -5.94
N ALA A 7 -45.46 12.86 -5.52
CA ALA A 7 -45.06 13.97 -4.64
C ALA A 7 -44.90 13.56 -3.17
N GLN A 8 -45.58 12.52 -2.69
CA GLN A 8 -45.47 12.07 -1.29
C GLN A 8 -44.18 11.27 -1.01
N SER A 9 -43.57 10.63 -2.02
CA SER A 9 -42.35 9.84 -1.80
C SER A 9 -41.08 10.68 -1.67
N SER A 10 -41.01 11.88 -2.25
CA SER A 10 -39.80 12.70 -2.23
C SER A 10 -39.54 13.39 -0.89
N SER A 11 -40.61 13.83 -0.21
CA SER A 11 -40.51 14.49 1.10
C SER A 11 -40.07 13.53 2.21
N SER A 12 -40.55 12.28 2.17
CA SER A 12 -40.13 11.23 3.13
C SER A 12 -38.63 10.96 3.04
N ASN A 13 -38.09 10.75 1.84
CA ASN A 13 -36.67 10.43 1.64
C ASN A 13 -35.73 11.54 2.12
N THR A 14 -36.15 12.79 1.98
CA THR A 14 -35.33 13.94 2.39
C THR A 14 -35.26 14.05 3.92
N ASN A 15 -36.39 13.86 4.61
CA ASN A 15 -36.44 13.87 6.07
C ASN A 15 -35.62 12.70 6.66
N ASP A 16 -35.71 11.52 6.06
CA ASP A 16 -34.91 10.37 6.47
C ASP A 16 -33.41 10.62 6.31
N LEU A 17 -32.99 11.25 5.20
CA LEU A 17 -31.60 11.63 4.99
C LEU A 17 -31.09 12.62 6.04
N PHE A 18 -31.86 13.66 6.38
CA PHE A 18 -31.48 14.61 7.43
C PHE A 18 -31.33 13.94 8.80
N ARG A 19 -32.21 12.98 9.12
CA ARG A 19 -32.10 12.19 10.35
C ARG A 19 -30.81 11.37 10.38
N GLU A 20 -30.51 10.65 9.29
CA GLU A 20 -29.29 9.83 9.17
C GLU A 20 -28.01 10.66 9.24
N ILE A 21 -28.01 11.86 8.65
CA ILE A 21 -26.89 12.82 8.76
C ILE A 21 -26.69 13.22 10.23
N GLY A 22 -27.77 13.61 10.93
CA GLY A 22 -27.69 14.01 12.34
C GLY A 22 -27.23 12.89 13.27
N GLU A 23 -27.68 11.66 13.03
CA GLU A 23 -27.19 10.48 13.75
C GLU A 23 -25.71 10.23 13.48
N THR A 24 -25.27 10.31 12.22
CA THR A 24 -23.89 10.08 11.83
C THR A 24 -22.98 11.15 12.43
N GLU A 25 -23.36 12.42 12.40
CA GLU A 25 -22.63 13.51 13.06
C GLU A 25 -22.50 13.29 14.57
N LYS A 26 -23.57 12.81 15.22
CA LYS A 26 -23.51 12.45 16.65
C LYS A 26 -22.53 11.30 16.90
N ARG A 27 -22.47 10.31 16.01
CA ARG A 27 -21.49 9.20 16.10
C ARG A 27 -20.05 9.72 15.93
N VAL A 28 -19.82 10.56 14.91
CA VAL A 28 -18.50 11.16 14.61
C VAL A 28 -18.06 12.07 15.76
N SER A 29 -18.95 12.91 16.30
CA SER A 29 -18.64 13.78 17.45
C SER A 29 -18.41 12.98 18.73
N THR A 30 -19.17 11.91 18.98
CA THR A 30 -18.93 10.99 20.11
C THR A 30 -17.58 10.30 19.98
N PHE A 31 -17.19 9.91 18.75
CA PHE A 31 -15.85 9.41 18.48
C PHE A 31 -14.81 10.44 18.89
N PHE A 32 -14.92 11.71 18.45
CA PHE A 32 -13.97 12.77 18.85
C PHE A 32 -13.96 13.05 20.36
N ALA A 33 -15.13 13.10 21.00
CA ALA A 33 -15.31 13.41 22.42
C ALA A 33 -14.79 12.33 23.38
N ASN A 34 -14.69 11.07 22.93
CA ASN A 34 -14.07 9.98 23.70
C ASN A 34 -12.69 9.57 23.14
N PRO A 35 -11.63 10.37 23.39
CA PRO A 35 -10.28 9.99 22.98
C PRO A 35 -9.70 8.76 23.69
N TRP A 36 -10.26 8.36 24.84
CA TRP A 36 -9.63 7.41 25.76
C TRP A 36 -10.64 6.44 26.40
N LYS A 37 -10.96 5.31 25.76
CA LYS A 37 -11.75 4.23 26.39
C LYS A 37 -11.09 2.85 26.34
N VAL A 38 -9.75 2.79 26.38
CA VAL A 38 -9.04 1.55 26.77
C VAL A 38 -7.94 1.91 27.78
N PRO A 39 -7.89 1.31 28.98
CA PRO A 39 -7.21 1.94 30.13
C PRO A 39 -5.68 1.88 30.12
N TRP A 40 -5.02 1.26 29.14
CA TRP A 40 -3.59 0.94 29.31
C TRP A 40 -2.66 1.29 28.14
N LEU A 41 -3.04 1.30 26.85
CA LEU A 41 -2.01 1.48 25.81
C LEU A 41 -2.45 1.76 24.35
N LYS A 42 -3.45 2.61 24.08
CA LYS A 42 -3.68 3.05 22.68
C LYS A 42 -4.03 4.54 22.60
N LYS A 43 -3.05 5.35 22.19
CA LYS A 43 -3.34 6.62 21.50
C LYS A 43 -4.25 6.28 20.31
N LYS A 44 -5.28 7.11 20.05
CA LYS A 44 -6.09 6.96 18.83
C LYS A 44 -5.18 6.84 17.63
N ASP A 45 -5.46 5.88 16.76
CA ASP A 45 -4.77 5.75 15.49
C ASP A 45 -4.90 7.09 14.74
N PRO A 46 -3.79 7.82 14.50
CA PRO A 46 -3.84 9.15 13.89
C PRO A 46 -4.51 9.11 12.50
N GLU A 47 -4.39 7.99 11.79
CA GLU A 47 -5.05 7.80 10.50
C GLU A 47 -6.57 7.67 10.65
N LEU A 48 -7.04 7.00 11.70
CA LEU A 48 -8.48 6.90 11.99
C LEU A 48 -9.07 8.28 12.34
N VAL A 49 -8.35 9.06 13.14
CA VAL A 49 -8.74 10.45 13.49
C VAL A 49 -8.87 11.31 12.23
N LYS A 50 -7.88 11.20 11.33
CA LYS A 50 -7.87 11.91 10.06
C LYS A 50 -9.02 11.48 9.13
N ALA A 51 -9.30 10.18 9.06
CA ALA A 51 -10.43 9.66 8.28
C ALA A 51 -11.78 10.20 8.81
N PHE A 52 -12.02 10.12 10.12
CA PHE A 52 -13.25 10.67 10.74
C PHE A 52 -13.35 12.19 10.59
N SER A 53 -12.21 12.91 10.56
CA SER A 53 -12.20 14.36 10.31
C SER A 53 -12.64 14.67 8.88
N ARG A 54 -12.21 13.87 7.89
CA ARG A 54 -12.71 13.98 6.52
C ARG A 54 -14.20 13.66 6.44
N VAL A 55 -14.67 12.59 7.08
CA VAL A 55 -16.11 12.28 7.16
C VAL A 55 -16.89 13.48 7.72
N SER A 56 -16.44 14.05 8.84
CA SER A 56 -17.07 15.24 9.42
C SER A 56 -17.15 16.41 8.44
N SER A 57 -16.05 16.71 7.72
CA SER A 57 -16.02 17.77 6.71
C SER A 57 -17.05 17.52 5.59
N ARG A 58 -17.15 16.27 5.12
CA ARG A 58 -18.09 15.89 4.07
C ARG A 58 -19.55 15.92 4.52
N LEU A 59 -19.84 15.61 5.80
CA LEU A 59 -21.19 15.76 6.35
C LEU A 59 -21.62 17.23 6.41
N VAL A 60 -20.71 18.14 6.76
CA VAL A 60 -20.97 19.58 6.73
C VAL A 60 -21.22 20.06 5.30
N GLU A 61 -20.39 19.64 4.33
CA GLU A 61 -20.61 19.95 2.91
C GLU A 61 -21.96 19.42 2.39
N LEU A 62 -22.33 18.19 2.78
CA LEU A 62 -23.62 17.60 2.43
C LEU A 62 -24.77 18.48 2.91
N ARG A 63 -24.73 18.90 4.18
CA ARG A 63 -25.76 19.78 4.75
C ARG A 63 -25.88 21.07 3.97
N VAL A 64 -24.76 21.73 3.66
CA VAL A 64 -24.76 22.97 2.86
C VAL A 64 -25.40 22.73 1.49
N TYR A 65 -25.10 21.63 0.81
CA TYR A 65 -25.72 21.32 -0.48
C TYR A 65 -27.22 21.03 -0.36
N LEU A 66 -27.67 20.39 0.72
CA LEU A 66 -29.10 20.16 0.97
C LEU A 66 -29.83 21.48 1.24
N GLU A 67 -29.24 22.38 2.03
CA GLU A 67 -29.80 23.71 2.37
C GLU A 67 -29.91 24.63 1.15
N LEU A 68 -28.95 24.55 0.22
CA LEU A 68 -28.98 25.28 -1.05
C LEU A 68 -30.05 24.76 -2.03
N GLY A 69 -30.91 23.82 -1.61
CA GLY A 69 -32.02 23.30 -2.41
C GLY A 69 -31.59 22.28 -3.48
N ALA A 70 -30.35 21.81 -3.43
CA ALA A 70 -29.81 20.93 -4.47
C ALA A 70 -30.47 19.53 -4.46
N ALA A 71 -31.14 19.14 -3.38
CA ALA A 71 -31.84 17.84 -3.28
C ALA A 71 -33.20 17.80 -4.00
N ILE A 72 -33.86 18.94 -4.20
CA ILE A 72 -35.29 18.98 -4.57
C ILE A 72 -35.53 18.48 -6.01
N TYR A 73 -34.52 18.54 -6.88
CA TYR A 73 -34.65 18.24 -8.31
C TYR A 73 -33.91 16.97 -8.77
N ARG A 74 -33.37 16.15 -7.86
CA ARG A 74 -32.43 15.08 -8.23
C ARG A 74 -33.04 13.68 -8.15
N PRO A 75 -32.55 12.73 -8.97
CA PRO A 75 -33.05 11.36 -8.98
C PRO A 75 -32.90 10.69 -7.61
N PRO A 76 -33.67 9.63 -7.31
CA PRO A 76 -33.63 8.95 -6.01
C PRO A 76 -32.32 8.15 -5.74
N GLN A 77 -31.56 7.79 -6.78
CA GLN A 77 -30.38 6.93 -6.63
C GLN A 77 -29.24 7.52 -5.78
N PRO A 78 -28.84 8.80 -5.92
CA PRO A 78 -27.78 9.38 -5.11
C PRO A 78 -28.12 9.47 -3.61
N VAL A 79 -29.40 9.64 -3.27
CA VAL A 79 -29.85 9.65 -1.86
C VAL A 79 -29.62 8.27 -1.23
N LEU A 80 -30.00 7.20 -1.92
CA LEU A 80 -29.77 5.83 -1.45
C LEU A 80 -28.28 5.52 -1.29
N ALA A 81 -27.45 5.97 -2.23
CA ALA A 81 -26.00 5.81 -2.14
C ALA A 81 -25.44 6.48 -0.88
N ILE A 82 -25.83 7.73 -0.59
CA ILE A 82 -25.41 8.43 0.63
C ILE A 82 -25.90 7.70 1.87
N THR A 83 -27.19 7.38 1.96
CA THR A 83 -27.76 6.69 3.12
C THR A 83 -27.02 5.37 3.39
N SER A 84 -26.66 4.61 2.35
CA SER A 84 -25.89 3.37 2.51
C SER A 84 -24.47 3.60 3.05
N VAL A 85 -23.83 4.73 2.72
CA VAL A 85 -22.52 5.11 3.26
C VAL A 85 -22.67 5.53 4.72
N LEU A 86 -23.67 6.38 5.04
CA LEU A 86 -23.96 6.84 6.40
C LEU A 86 -24.24 5.68 7.36
N GLN A 87 -25.05 4.71 6.93
CA GLN A 87 -25.38 3.54 7.74
C GLN A 87 -24.17 2.64 8.04
N ARG A 88 -23.17 2.61 7.13
CA ARG A 88 -21.90 1.90 7.39
C ARG A 88 -21.01 2.62 8.39
N ILE A 89 -21.19 3.92 8.59
CA ILE A 89 -20.41 4.71 9.56
C ILE A 89 -20.91 4.41 10.97
N THR A 90 -20.20 3.49 11.62
CA THR A 90 -20.43 3.04 13.00
C THR A 90 -19.27 3.44 13.91
N ASP A 91 -19.47 3.36 15.21
CA ASP A 91 -18.43 3.56 16.23
C ASP A 91 -17.31 2.52 16.17
N LYS A 92 -17.59 1.35 15.56
CA LYS A 92 -16.65 0.23 15.39
C LYS A 92 -15.97 0.20 14.03
N LEU A 93 -16.05 1.28 13.25
CA LEU A 93 -15.47 1.32 11.91
C LEU A 93 -13.94 1.24 11.99
N GLY A 94 -13.36 0.24 11.32
CA GLY A 94 -11.92 0.11 11.18
C GLY A 94 -11.31 1.25 10.36
N ARG A 95 -10.00 1.47 10.50
CA ARG A 95 -9.24 2.52 9.79
C ARG A 95 -9.54 2.54 8.29
N ASP A 96 -9.44 1.39 7.63
CA ASP A 96 -9.57 1.34 6.18
C ASP A 96 -11.01 1.57 5.71
N ALA A 97 -11.98 1.06 6.47
CA ALA A 97 -13.40 1.28 6.20
C ALA A 97 -13.80 2.75 6.43
N ALA A 98 -13.18 3.45 7.38
CA ALA A 98 -13.42 4.88 7.62
C ALA A 98 -12.89 5.75 6.46
N TRP A 99 -11.72 5.42 5.93
CA TRP A 99 -11.18 6.06 4.73
C TRP A 99 -12.06 5.82 3.50
N ASP A 100 -12.50 4.58 3.31
CA ASP A 100 -13.37 4.22 2.19
C ASP A 100 -14.73 4.93 2.30
N ALA A 101 -15.33 4.98 3.49
CA ALA A 101 -16.57 5.72 3.71
C ALA A 101 -16.41 7.23 3.43
N ALA A 102 -15.28 7.83 3.79
CA ALA A 102 -15.01 9.24 3.51
C ALA A 102 -14.92 9.54 2.00
N GLU A 103 -14.24 8.68 1.24
CA GLU A 103 -14.09 8.85 -0.22
C GLU A 103 -15.38 8.49 -0.98
N GLU A 104 -16.12 7.47 -0.54
CA GLU A 104 -17.43 7.14 -1.11
C GLU A 104 -18.45 8.26 -0.86
N LEU A 105 -18.42 8.88 0.32
CA LEU A 105 -19.24 10.07 0.61
C LEU A 105 -18.85 11.25 -0.29
N LYS A 106 -17.54 11.46 -0.53
CA LYS A 106 -17.05 12.49 -1.46
C LYS A 106 -17.55 12.25 -2.89
N ILE A 107 -17.53 11.00 -3.38
CA ILE A 107 -18.05 10.65 -4.70
C ILE A 107 -19.56 10.89 -4.75
N ALA A 108 -20.30 10.47 -3.73
CA ALA A 108 -21.74 10.67 -3.66
C ALA A 108 -22.12 12.16 -3.60
N LEU A 109 -21.30 13.00 -2.96
CA LEU A 109 -21.47 14.45 -2.89
C LEU A 109 -21.37 15.16 -4.24
N LEU A 110 -20.71 14.57 -5.25
CA LEU A 110 -20.66 15.15 -6.60
C LEU A 110 -22.06 15.28 -7.21
N TYR A 111 -22.93 14.33 -6.91
CA TYR A 111 -24.33 14.41 -7.32
C TYR A 111 -25.03 15.58 -6.66
N PHE A 112 -24.58 16.00 -5.46
CA PHE A 112 -25.20 17.08 -4.70
C PHE A 112 -24.65 18.48 -5.02
N ALA A 113 -23.41 18.55 -5.51
CA ALA A 113 -22.67 19.80 -5.72
C ALA A 113 -23.35 20.77 -6.72
N PRO A 114 -23.36 22.09 -6.46
CA PRO A 114 -23.76 23.11 -7.43
C PRO A 114 -22.88 23.10 -8.68
N ASP A 115 -23.38 23.56 -9.83
CA ASP A 115 -22.62 23.55 -11.10
C ASP A 115 -21.30 24.32 -11.01
N ALA A 116 -21.30 25.48 -10.34
CA ALA A 116 -20.10 26.29 -10.12
C ALA A 116 -19.04 25.56 -9.28
N HIS A 117 -19.45 24.67 -8.37
CA HIS A 117 -18.51 23.85 -7.61
C HIS A 117 -17.97 22.69 -8.45
N LEU A 118 -18.82 22.06 -9.27
CA LEU A 118 -18.39 21.01 -10.19
C LEU A 118 -17.39 21.51 -11.23
N SER A 119 -17.60 22.72 -11.78
CA SER A 119 -16.64 23.34 -12.69
C SER A 119 -15.31 23.62 -12.00
N SER A 120 -15.33 24.19 -10.79
CA SER A 120 -14.11 24.43 -10.00
C SER A 120 -13.36 23.14 -9.65
N LEU A 121 -14.08 22.06 -9.29
CA LEU A 121 -13.46 20.74 -9.10
C LEU A 121 -12.84 20.22 -10.38
N LEU A 122 -13.53 20.33 -11.51
CA LEU A 122 -13.03 19.90 -12.81
C LEU A 122 -11.79 20.70 -13.23
N GLU A 123 -11.77 22.02 -12.97
CA GLU A 123 -10.62 22.89 -13.21
C GLU A 123 -9.39 22.45 -12.40
N GLY A 124 -9.57 22.21 -11.09
CA GLY A 124 -8.49 21.72 -10.23
C GLY A 124 -7.95 20.36 -10.66
N GLU A 125 -8.82 19.50 -11.23
CA GLU A 125 -8.41 18.21 -11.81
C GLU A 125 -7.73 18.34 -13.18
N ALA A 126 -8.14 19.31 -14.00
CA ALA A 126 -7.59 19.57 -15.32
C ALA A 126 -6.14 20.09 -15.26
N GLU A 127 -5.81 20.88 -14.23
CA GLU A 127 -4.44 21.35 -13.97
C GLU A 127 -3.47 20.20 -13.66
N LEU A 128 -3.97 19.05 -13.21
CA LEU A 128 -3.16 17.90 -12.83
C LEU A 128 -2.75 16.99 -14.00
N LYS A 129 -3.32 17.11 -15.22
CA LYS A 129 -2.82 16.54 -16.50
C LYS A 129 -3.78 16.77 -17.68
N GLY A 130 -3.28 17.26 -18.82
CA GLY A 130 -3.79 16.94 -20.18
C GLY A 130 -5.15 17.50 -20.64
N PHE A 131 -5.92 18.20 -19.80
CA PHE A 131 -7.28 18.64 -20.14
C PHE A 131 -7.40 20.04 -20.75
N GLN A 132 -6.27 20.66 -21.13
CA GLN A 132 -6.26 22.00 -21.71
C GLN A 132 -7.01 22.09 -23.05
N GLU A 133 -7.03 21.02 -23.85
CA GLU A 133 -7.61 21.05 -25.20
C GLU A 133 -9.15 21.05 -25.21
N GLN A 134 -9.81 20.34 -24.28
CA GLN A 134 -11.27 20.37 -24.16
C GLN A 134 -11.77 21.69 -23.53
N ARG A 135 -10.95 22.34 -22.70
CA ARG A 135 -11.25 23.62 -22.04
C ARG A 135 -11.42 24.77 -23.03
N ALA A 136 -10.56 24.84 -24.06
CA ALA A 136 -10.61 25.91 -25.05
C ALA A 136 -11.92 25.96 -25.85
N ALA A 137 -12.66 24.84 -25.90
CA ALA A 137 -13.96 24.76 -26.57
C ALA A 137 -15.12 25.22 -25.67
N THR A 138 -15.06 25.00 -24.35
CA THR A 138 -16.17 25.27 -23.42
C THR A 138 -16.13 26.67 -22.82
N GLU A 139 -14.94 27.24 -22.60
CA GLU A 139 -14.75 28.54 -21.95
C GLU A 139 -15.23 29.73 -22.83
N LYS A 140 -15.40 29.51 -24.15
CA LYS A 140 -15.88 30.54 -25.08
C LYS A 140 -17.38 30.83 -25.00
N THR A 141 -18.18 29.96 -24.38
CA THR A 141 -19.64 30.00 -24.57
C THR A 141 -20.40 30.65 -23.41
N GLY A 142 -19.81 30.77 -22.21
CA GLY A 142 -20.41 31.48 -21.05
C GLY A 142 -21.79 30.95 -20.59
N GLU A 143 -22.28 29.87 -21.19
CA GLU A 143 -23.59 29.29 -20.98
C GLU A 143 -23.56 28.31 -19.82
N ALA A 144 -24.64 28.29 -19.02
CA ALA A 144 -24.85 27.27 -18.01
C ALA A 144 -24.74 25.89 -18.65
N LEU A 145 -24.00 24.97 -18.01
CA LEU A 145 -23.76 23.63 -18.51
C LEU A 145 -25.10 22.97 -18.88
N PRO A 146 -25.29 22.49 -20.12
CA PRO A 146 -26.51 21.78 -20.48
C PRO A 146 -26.67 20.58 -19.54
N ALA A 147 -27.90 20.19 -19.21
CA ALA A 147 -28.17 19.11 -18.24
C ALA A 147 -27.40 17.81 -18.56
N ARG A 148 -27.22 17.50 -19.86
CA ARG A 148 -26.38 16.39 -20.34
C ARG A 148 -24.89 16.57 -20.04
N GLY A 149 -24.37 17.80 -20.09
CA GLY A 149 -22.98 18.11 -19.75
C GLY A 149 -22.69 17.91 -18.27
N ARG A 150 -23.64 18.23 -17.38
CA ARG A 150 -23.50 18.02 -15.94
C ARG A 150 -23.32 16.54 -15.57
N GLU A 151 -24.16 15.65 -16.11
CA GLU A 151 -24.04 14.20 -15.86
C GLU A 151 -22.69 13.67 -16.32
N VAL A 152 -22.23 14.05 -17.51
CA VAL A 152 -20.92 13.67 -18.04
C VAL A 152 -19.77 14.14 -17.13
N ILE A 153 -19.84 15.36 -16.58
CA ILE A 153 -18.83 15.86 -15.64
C ILE A 153 -18.84 15.05 -14.34
N ILE A 154 -20.01 14.77 -13.78
CA ILE A 154 -20.14 13.98 -12.55
C ILE A 154 -19.59 12.58 -12.76
N ASP A 155 -19.99 11.90 -13.84
CA ASP A 155 -19.51 10.55 -14.17
C ASP A 155 -17.99 10.54 -14.34
N ARG A 156 -17.44 11.56 -15.00
CA ARG A 156 -16.00 11.69 -15.18
C ARG A 156 -15.27 11.89 -13.84
N LEU A 157 -15.71 12.83 -13.02
CA LEU A 157 -15.11 13.08 -11.70
C LEU A 157 -15.25 11.87 -10.77
N ALA A 158 -16.40 11.21 -10.80
CA ALA A 158 -16.64 9.98 -10.04
C ALA A 158 -15.67 8.88 -10.48
N SER A 159 -15.48 8.67 -11.78
CA SER A 159 -14.53 7.67 -12.30
C SER A 159 -13.08 7.97 -11.88
N LEU A 160 -12.67 9.25 -11.89
CA LEU A 160 -11.33 9.66 -11.46
C LEU A 160 -11.12 9.42 -9.95
N TYR A 161 -12.12 9.75 -9.13
CA TYR A 161 -12.04 9.49 -7.70
C TYR A 161 -12.10 8.01 -7.35
N GLN A 162 -12.89 7.21 -8.07
CA GLN A 162 -12.88 5.75 -7.91
C GLN A 162 -11.49 5.17 -8.25
N GLN A 163 -10.89 5.59 -9.37
CA GLN A 163 -9.54 5.16 -9.74
C GLN A 163 -8.50 5.52 -8.67
N ARG A 164 -8.59 6.73 -8.10
CA ARG A 164 -7.70 7.14 -6.98
C ARG A 164 -7.94 6.32 -5.73
N MET A 165 -9.20 6.12 -5.35
CA MET A 165 -9.57 5.31 -4.21
C MET A 165 -9.00 3.90 -4.33
N ASP A 166 -9.08 3.27 -5.51
CA ASP A 166 -8.51 1.95 -5.76
C ASP A 166 -6.98 1.96 -5.68
N SER A 167 -6.31 2.99 -6.20
CA SER A 167 -4.86 3.14 -6.03
C SER A 167 -4.47 3.28 -4.55
N TRP A 168 -5.19 4.08 -3.77
CA TRP A 168 -4.93 4.25 -2.34
C TRP A 168 -5.27 3.02 -1.51
N ARG A 169 -6.30 2.25 -1.90
CA ARG A 169 -6.59 0.94 -1.30
C ARG A 169 -5.43 -0.02 -1.52
N HIS A 170 -4.89 -0.03 -2.74
CA HIS A 170 -3.73 -0.84 -3.08
C HIS A 170 -2.50 -0.43 -2.27
N ASP A 171 -2.21 0.87 -2.17
CA ASP A 171 -1.07 1.39 -1.41
C ASP A 171 -1.19 1.11 0.10
N ARG A 172 -2.38 1.32 0.70
CA ARG A 172 -2.62 0.99 2.12
C ARG A 172 -2.49 -0.51 2.38
N ALA A 173 -3.01 -1.35 1.49
CA ALA A 173 -2.83 -2.80 1.58
C ALA A 173 -1.34 -3.19 1.50
N ASN A 174 -0.56 -2.51 0.64
CA ASN A 174 0.88 -2.70 0.53
C ASN A 174 1.60 -2.33 1.82
N GLU A 175 1.28 -1.16 2.40
CA GLU A 175 1.86 -0.69 3.65
C GLU A 175 1.54 -1.63 4.82
N GLN A 176 0.29 -2.08 4.93
CA GLN A 176 -0.12 -3.00 6.00
C GLN A 176 0.56 -4.36 5.86
N LEU A 177 0.69 -4.88 4.64
CA LEU A 177 1.46 -6.09 4.39
C LEU A 177 2.92 -5.86 4.80
N ARG A 178 3.59 -4.80 4.33
CA ARG A 178 4.97 -4.50 4.73
C ARG A 178 5.13 -4.43 6.24
N ALA A 179 4.24 -3.75 6.95
CA ALA A 179 4.25 -3.68 8.41
C ALA A 179 4.18 -5.08 9.06
N ASN A 180 3.24 -5.92 8.64
CA ASN A 180 3.12 -7.29 9.15
C ASN A 180 4.38 -8.12 8.89
N TYR A 181 4.99 -7.98 7.71
CA TYR A 181 6.25 -8.65 7.39
C TYR A 181 7.39 -8.13 8.27
N PHE A 182 7.52 -6.82 8.49
CA PHE A 182 8.53 -6.27 9.40
C PHE A 182 8.36 -6.79 10.83
N PHE A 183 7.13 -6.89 11.34
CA PHE A 183 6.87 -7.47 12.66
C PHE A 183 7.30 -8.94 12.73
N ALA A 184 6.98 -9.74 11.71
CA ALA A 184 7.39 -11.14 11.68
C ALA A 184 8.92 -11.31 11.58
N VAL A 185 9.58 -10.54 10.70
CA VAL A 185 11.05 -10.51 10.60
C VAL A 185 11.67 -10.13 11.94
N THR A 186 11.13 -9.12 12.61
CA THR A 186 11.59 -8.69 13.93
C THR A 186 11.41 -9.79 14.98
N ALA A 187 10.29 -10.53 14.94
CA ALA A 187 10.06 -11.66 15.82
C ALA A 187 11.06 -12.80 15.57
N VAL A 188 11.30 -13.17 14.31
CA VAL A 188 12.30 -14.18 13.94
C VAL A 188 13.69 -13.76 14.40
N LEU A 189 14.08 -12.51 14.13
CA LEU A 189 15.35 -11.95 14.59
C LEU A 189 15.46 -11.98 16.12
N GLY A 190 14.39 -11.62 16.83
CA GLY A 190 14.34 -11.67 18.29
C GLY A 190 14.52 -13.08 18.85
N VAL A 191 13.93 -14.09 18.21
CA VAL A 191 14.11 -15.51 18.59
C VAL A 191 15.55 -15.95 18.34
N VAL A 192 16.12 -15.66 17.16
CA VAL A 192 17.51 -16.00 16.83
C VAL A 192 18.49 -15.32 17.78
N LEU A 193 18.29 -14.04 18.08
CA LEU A 193 19.08 -13.28 19.04
C LEU A 193 18.96 -13.86 20.46
N GLY A 194 17.74 -14.21 20.88
CA GLY A 194 17.50 -14.85 22.17
C GLY A 194 18.22 -16.19 22.29
N LEU A 195 18.15 -17.04 21.26
CA LEU A 195 18.88 -18.31 21.21
C LEU A 195 20.39 -18.09 21.24
N ALA A 196 20.92 -17.16 20.44
CA ALA A 196 22.34 -16.80 20.46
C ALA A 196 22.79 -16.33 21.85
N GLY A 197 22.01 -15.45 22.49
CA GLY A 197 22.28 -14.95 23.83
C GLY A 197 22.31 -16.06 24.89
N VAL A 198 21.31 -16.96 24.88
CA VAL A 198 21.28 -18.12 25.78
C VAL A 198 22.52 -19.00 25.59
N MET A 199 22.92 -19.27 24.35
CA MET A 199 24.12 -20.07 24.06
C MET A 199 25.39 -19.39 24.61
N THR A 200 25.55 -18.08 24.44
CA THR A 200 26.73 -17.35 24.97
C THR A 200 26.79 -17.32 26.49
N VAL A 201 25.65 -17.15 27.19
CA VAL A 201 25.62 -17.15 28.66
C VAL A 201 25.87 -18.55 29.22
N TRP A 202 25.48 -19.59 28.48
CA TRP A 202 25.73 -20.98 28.85
C TRP A 202 27.16 -21.44 28.66
N GLU A 203 27.99 -20.77 27.86
CA GLU A 203 29.44 -21.08 27.77
C GLU A 203 30.16 -20.99 29.13
N GLY A 204 29.59 -20.25 30.10
CA GLY A 204 30.09 -20.20 31.48
C GLY A 204 29.80 -21.44 32.34
N LYS A 205 29.01 -22.41 31.84
CA LYS A 205 28.69 -23.67 32.55
C LYS A 205 28.77 -24.83 31.54
N PRO A 206 29.87 -25.60 31.52
CA PRO A 206 30.00 -26.69 30.56
C PRO A 206 28.87 -27.68 30.81
N PHE A 207 27.98 -27.85 29.82
CA PHE A 207 27.23 -29.08 29.72
C PHE A 207 28.27 -30.21 29.66
N ALA A 208 28.06 -31.29 30.39
CA ALA A 208 28.86 -32.51 30.28
C ALA A 208 28.74 -33.20 28.89
N CYS A 209 28.17 -32.51 27.90
CA CYS A 209 28.06 -32.97 26.52
C CYS A 209 29.24 -32.45 25.69
N PRO A 210 29.78 -33.27 24.76
CA PRO A 210 30.94 -32.95 23.93
C PRO A 210 30.65 -31.94 22.80
N VAL A 211 29.63 -31.09 22.93
CA VAL A 211 29.22 -30.18 21.85
C VAL A 211 30.15 -28.97 21.84
N ASN A 212 30.80 -28.73 20.70
CA ASN A 212 31.70 -27.61 20.49
C ASN A 212 30.92 -26.28 20.55
N THR A 213 31.01 -25.57 21.69
CA THR A 213 30.28 -24.32 21.93
C THR A 213 30.64 -23.22 20.94
N PHE A 214 31.89 -23.18 20.46
CA PHE A 214 32.34 -22.21 19.45
C PHE A 214 31.66 -22.41 18.09
N LEU A 215 31.34 -23.67 17.75
CA LEU A 215 30.59 -23.96 16.53
C LEU A 215 29.15 -23.45 16.66
N LEU A 216 28.50 -23.71 17.79
CA LEU A 216 27.13 -23.26 18.04
C LEU A 216 27.01 -21.73 18.04
N THR A 217 27.95 -21.03 18.66
CA THR A 217 27.98 -19.56 18.66
C THR A 217 28.24 -19.00 17.26
N ALA A 218 29.15 -19.59 16.48
CA ALA A 218 29.37 -19.23 15.07
C ALA A 218 28.11 -19.46 14.22
N MET A 219 27.42 -20.60 14.38
CA MET A 219 26.18 -20.90 13.66
C MET A 219 25.06 -19.92 14.01
N ALA A 220 24.89 -19.60 15.29
CA ALA A 220 23.90 -18.63 15.75
C ALA A 220 24.20 -17.23 15.19
N ALA A 221 25.48 -16.84 15.18
CA ALA A 221 25.92 -15.58 14.60
C ALA A 221 25.67 -15.53 13.09
N GLY A 222 25.92 -16.62 12.37
CA GLY A 222 25.62 -16.75 10.94
C GLY A 222 24.13 -16.69 10.64
N ALA A 223 23.30 -17.38 11.43
CA ALA A 223 21.85 -17.26 11.33
C ALA A 223 21.41 -15.79 11.49
N LEU A 224 21.94 -15.08 12.49
CA LEU A 224 21.65 -13.67 12.72
C LEU A 224 22.10 -12.78 11.56
N GLY A 225 23.33 -13.00 11.06
CA GLY A 225 23.87 -12.29 9.90
C GLY A 225 22.99 -12.44 8.66
N SER A 226 22.52 -13.66 8.38
CA SER A 226 21.62 -13.91 7.26
C SER A 226 20.27 -13.21 7.40
N VAL A 227 19.64 -13.26 8.59
CA VAL A 227 18.37 -12.54 8.83
C VAL A 227 18.55 -11.03 8.60
N LEU A 228 19.67 -10.46 9.06
CA LEU A 228 19.96 -9.04 8.85
C LEU A 228 20.15 -8.71 7.36
N GLY A 229 20.87 -9.56 6.61
CA GLY A 229 20.98 -9.44 5.15
C GLY A 229 19.62 -9.51 4.44
N GLY A 230 18.74 -10.40 4.90
CA GLY A 230 17.35 -10.49 4.46
C GLY A 230 16.54 -9.21 4.74
N VAL A 231 16.72 -8.60 5.92
CA VAL A 231 16.06 -7.33 6.28
C VAL A 231 16.50 -6.19 5.35
N TYR A 232 17.79 -6.08 5.04
CA TYR A 232 18.30 -5.08 4.10
C TYR A 232 17.70 -5.27 2.71
N THR A 233 17.67 -6.51 2.22
CA THR A 233 17.06 -6.85 0.93
C THR A 233 15.57 -6.49 0.90
N LEU A 234 14.84 -6.78 1.99
CA LEU A 234 13.42 -6.46 2.14
C LEU A 234 13.16 -4.95 2.13
N ARG A 235 14.03 -4.17 2.78
CA ARG A 235 13.92 -2.72 2.87
C ARG A 235 14.20 -2.05 1.51
N ASP A 236 15.25 -2.49 0.82
CA ASP A 236 15.80 -1.75 -0.31
C ASP A 236 15.31 -2.28 -1.68
N GLU A 237 15.03 -3.58 -1.82
CA GLU A 237 14.74 -4.20 -3.13
C GLU A 237 13.27 -4.61 -3.34
N ILE A 238 12.53 -4.93 -2.28
CA ILE A 238 11.20 -5.55 -2.41
C ILE A 238 10.10 -4.48 -2.46
N MET A 239 9.75 -4.08 -3.69
CA MET A 239 8.73 -3.05 -3.94
C MET A 239 7.31 -3.64 -4.10
N SER A 240 7.14 -4.89 -4.55
CA SER A 240 5.82 -5.45 -4.91
C SER A 240 5.26 -6.50 -3.93
N ILE A 241 3.92 -6.57 -3.80
CA ILE A 241 3.21 -7.60 -3.01
C ILE A 241 3.62 -9.01 -3.42
N ARG A 242 3.74 -9.24 -4.73
CA ARG A 242 4.01 -10.57 -5.26
C ARG A 242 5.40 -11.05 -4.84
N GLN A 243 6.38 -10.16 -4.90
CA GLN A 243 7.73 -10.43 -4.39
C GLN A 243 7.72 -10.65 -2.88
N LEU A 244 6.97 -9.83 -2.13
CA LEU A 244 6.86 -9.97 -0.67
C LEU A 244 6.30 -11.34 -0.26
N ARG A 245 5.26 -11.83 -0.96
CA ARG A 245 4.70 -13.16 -0.72
C ARG A 245 5.65 -14.29 -1.08
N ALA A 246 6.38 -14.15 -2.20
CA ALA A 246 7.40 -15.12 -2.61
C ALA A 246 8.62 -15.11 -1.68
N PHE A 247 8.84 -14.03 -0.95
CA PHE A 247 9.96 -13.89 -0.01
C PHE A 247 9.75 -14.65 1.29
N TRP A 248 8.50 -14.97 1.67
CA TRP A 248 8.21 -15.61 2.96
C TRP A 248 8.93 -16.94 3.20
N PRO A 249 8.89 -17.92 2.26
CA PRO A 249 9.62 -19.17 2.44
C PRO A 249 11.13 -18.95 2.53
N VAL A 250 11.66 -18.00 1.75
CA VAL A 250 13.09 -17.64 1.74
C VAL A 250 13.50 -17.10 3.10
N LEU A 251 12.73 -16.16 3.66
CA LEU A 251 12.98 -15.59 4.97
C LEU A 251 13.00 -16.66 6.08
N THR A 252 12.12 -17.67 6.02
CA THR A 252 12.12 -18.77 7.00
C THR A 252 13.30 -19.73 6.84
N ALA A 253 13.79 -19.92 5.62
CA ALA A 253 14.95 -20.77 5.34
C ALA A 253 16.28 -20.04 5.64
N GLN A 254 16.29 -18.71 5.54
CA GLN A 254 17.49 -17.89 5.61
C GLN A 254 18.34 -18.11 6.89
N PRO A 255 17.79 -18.17 8.11
CA PRO A 255 18.57 -18.48 9.31
C PRO A 255 19.37 -19.80 9.20
N PHE A 256 18.78 -20.82 8.57
CA PHE A 256 19.42 -22.12 8.38
C PHE A 256 20.53 -22.05 7.34
N VAL A 257 20.34 -21.27 6.28
CA VAL A 257 21.37 -21.01 5.26
C VAL A 257 22.54 -20.28 5.90
N GLY A 258 22.29 -19.23 6.68
CA GLY A 258 23.32 -18.49 7.40
C GLY A 258 24.08 -19.34 8.42
N ALA A 259 23.38 -20.16 9.20
CA ALA A 259 24.00 -21.10 10.13
C ALA A 259 24.89 -22.12 9.39
N THR A 260 24.44 -22.63 8.25
CA THR A 260 25.19 -23.57 7.43
C THR A 260 26.45 -22.92 6.84
N ALA A 261 26.34 -21.69 6.33
CA ALA A 261 27.47 -20.93 5.83
C ALA A 261 28.53 -20.67 6.92
N ALA A 262 28.08 -20.32 8.13
CA ALA A 262 28.95 -20.17 9.28
C ALA A 262 29.61 -21.49 9.72
N MET A 263 28.87 -22.60 9.70
CA MET A 263 29.42 -23.94 9.98
C MET A 263 30.52 -24.32 8.98
N LEU A 264 30.30 -24.07 7.68
CA LEU A 264 31.31 -24.32 6.66
C LEU A 264 32.55 -23.43 6.86
N LEU A 265 32.36 -22.14 7.12
CA LEU A 265 33.48 -21.23 7.38
C LEU A 265 34.25 -21.64 8.65
N PHE A 266 33.55 -22.06 9.70
CA PHE A 266 34.15 -22.59 10.92
C PHE A 266 35.01 -23.83 10.63
N ALA A 267 34.50 -24.78 9.82
CA ALA A 267 35.25 -25.98 9.43
C ALA A 267 36.51 -25.62 8.60
N VAL A 268 36.40 -24.66 7.68
CA VAL A 268 37.53 -24.19 6.88
C VAL A 268 38.60 -23.53 7.76
N LEU A 269 38.20 -22.66 8.69
CA LEU A 269 39.13 -22.00 9.61
C LEU A 269 39.84 -23.01 10.51
N THR A 270 39.10 -23.95 11.09
CA THR A 270 39.66 -24.97 12.00
C THR A 270 40.50 -26.03 11.27
N SER A 271 40.25 -26.28 9.99
CA SER A 271 41.08 -27.19 9.17
C SER A 271 42.49 -26.65 8.87
N GLY A 272 42.73 -25.35 9.07
CA GLY A 272 43.98 -24.69 8.68
C GLY A 272 44.17 -24.53 7.17
N LEU A 273 43.14 -24.77 6.36
CA LEU A 273 43.19 -24.66 4.90
C LEU A 273 43.45 -23.22 4.43
N ILE A 274 42.93 -22.22 5.16
CA ILE A 274 43.10 -20.80 4.86
C ILE A 274 43.84 -20.14 6.02
N LYS A 275 45.01 -19.54 5.73
CA LYS A 275 45.72 -18.66 6.65
C LYS A 275 45.27 -17.23 6.43
N VAL A 276 44.49 -16.68 7.35
CA VAL A 276 44.02 -15.28 7.26
C VAL A 276 45.09 -14.36 7.86
N ALA A 277 45.79 -13.62 7.01
CA ALA A 277 46.60 -12.43 7.36
C ALA A 277 47.52 -12.58 8.60
N ASN A 278 48.33 -13.64 8.67
CA ASN A 278 49.26 -13.92 9.77
C ASN A 278 48.61 -14.09 11.16
N LEU A 279 47.29 -14.24 11.24
CA LEU A 279 46.66 -14.63 12.49
C LEU A 279 46.83 -16.13 12.69
N ASP A 280 47.36 -16.50 13.85
CA ASP A 280 47.49 -17.90 14.23
C ASP A 280 46.11 -18.45 14.59
N VAL A 281 45.68 -19.52 13.93
CA VAL A 281 44.35 -20.12 14.12
C VAL A 281 44.19 -20.61 15.57
N GLU A 282 45.28 -21.02 16.20
CA GLU A 282 45.30 -21.45 17.61
C GLU A 282 44.99 -20.29 18.58
N SER A 283 45.18 -19.03 18.14
CA SER A 283 44.85 -17.85 18.93
C SER A 283 43.40 -17.37 18.79
N PHE A 284 42.60 -18.05 17.95
CA PHE A 284 41.22 -17.62 17.70
C PHE A 284 40.33 -17.85 18.92
N THR A 285 39.95 -16.75 19.54
CA THR A 285 38.94 -16.74 20.58
C THR A 285 37.52 -16.92 20.00
N TRP A 286 36.52 -17.20 20.85
CA TRP A 286 35.12 -17.35 20.44
C TRP A 286 34.56 -16.13 19.70
N GLN A 287 35.08 -14.93 20.01
CA GLN A 287 34.69 -13.69 19.35
C GLN A 287 35.02 -13.72 17.85
N HIS A 288 36.18 -14.28 17.47
CA HIS A 288 36.59 -14.38 16.07
C HIS A 288 35.62 -15.27 15.29
N HIS A 289 35.30 -16.44 15.84
CA HIS A 289 34.35 -17.38 15.23
C HIS A 289 32.94 -16.79 15.11
N THR A 290 32.51 -16.03 16.10
CA THR A 290 31.23 -15.29 16.08
C THR A 290 31.21 -14.25 14.94
N VAL A 291 32.26 -13.43 14.84
CA VAL A 291 32.36 -12.39 13.80
C VAL A 291 32.42 -13.01 12.40
N PHE A 292 33.25 -14.02 12.19
CA PHE A 292 33.34 -14.72 10.91
C PHE A 292 32.03 -15.43 10.56
N GLY A 293 31.40 -16.10 11.52
CA GLY A 293 30.10 -16.73 11.34
C GLY A 293 29.04 -15.72 10.90
N PHE A 294 28.96 -14.58 11.59
CA PHE A 294 28.06 -13.49 11.22
C PHE A 294 28.32 -12.98 9.80
N LEU A 295 29.57 -12.71 9.45
CA LEU A 295 29.95 -12.23 8.11
C LEU A 295 29.59 -13.26 7.02
N ALA A 296 29.81 -14.54 7.28
CA ALA A 296 29.43 -15.61 6.36
C ALA A 296 27.92 -15.59 6.09
N GLY A 297 27.11 -15.54 7.14
CA GLY A 297 25.65 -15.46 7.02
C GLY A 297 25.18 -14.18 6.36
N PHE A 298 25.77 -13.03 6.68
CA PHE A 298 25.40 -11.73 6.13
C PHE A 298 25.74 -11.58 4.64
N SER A 299 26.76 -12.30 4.15
CA SER A 299 27.23 -12.18 2.76
C SER A 299 26.32 -12.86 1.72
N GLU A 300 25.37 -13.69 2.14
CA GLU A 300 24.51 -14.48 1.25
C GLU A 300 23.74 -13.65 0.20
N PRO A 301 23.01 -12.57 0.55
CA PRO A 301 22.26 -11.79 -0.45
C PRO A 301 23.17 -11.13 -1.49
N PHE A 302 24.36 -10.69 -1.07
CA PHE A 302 25.35 -10.11 -1.96
C PHE A 302 25.89 -11.14 -2.95
N PHE A 303 26.22 -12.35 -2.47
CA PHE A 303 26.70 -13.42 -3.32
C PHE A 303 25.65 -13.83 -4.35
N LEU A 304 24.40 -14.06 -3.93
CA LEU A 304 23.30 -14.39 -4.85
C LEU A 304 23.03 -13.26 -5.85
N GLY A 305 23.10 -12.01 -5.42
CA GLY A 305 22.97 -10.84 -6.28
C GLY A 305 24.06 -10.80 -7.37
N VAL A 306 25.32 -11.06 -7.01
CA VAL A 306 26.43 -11.15 -7.96
C VAL A 306 26.24 -12.31 -8.93
N VAL A 307 25.92 -13.51 -8.43
CA VAL A 307 25.70 -14.69 -9.29
C VAL A 307 24.56 -14.45 -10.28
N LYS A 308 23.45 -13.84 -9.84
CA LYS A 308 22.33 -13.50 -10.72
C LYS A 308 22.70 -12.50 -11.81
N ARG A 309 23.51 -11.48 -11.48
CA ARG A 309 24.02 -10.51 -12.47
C ARG A 309 24.95 -11.19 -13.49
N VAL A 310 25.88 -12.03 -13.03
CA VAL A 310 26.81 -12.74 -13.91
C VAL A 310 26.07 -13.74 -14.81
N ALA A 311 25.11 -14.49 -14.28
CA ALA A 311 24.28 -15.41 -15.05
C ALA A 311 23.38 -14.67 -16.07
N GLY A 312 22.77 -13.53 -15.67
CA GLY A 312 21.96 -12.71 -16.58
C GLY A 312 22.75 -12.12 -17.76
N LEU A 313 24.00 -11.70 -17.51
CA LEU A 313 24.91 -11.24 -18.58
C LEU A 313 25.28 -12.36 -19.57
N ALA A 314 25.28 -13.62 -19.13
CA ALA A 314 25.52 -14.76 -20.01
C ALA A 314 24.31 -15.05 -20.91
N ASP A 315 23.08 -14.83 -20.42
CA ASP A 315 21.85 -15.02 -21.20
C ASP A 315 21.57 -13.86 -22.16
N GLU A 316 21.86 -12.61 -21.78
CA GLU A 316 21.66 -11.45 -22.67
C GLU A 316 22.57 -11.52 -23.91
N LYS A 317 23.75 -12.16 -23.78
CA LYS A 317 24.67 -12.43 -24.90
C LYS A 317 24.17 -13.53 -25.85
N LYS A 318 23.19 -14.34 -25.45
CA LYS A 318 22.59 -15.43 -26.25
C LYS A 318 21.26 -15.05 -26.89
N ALA A 319 20.70 -13.88 -26.60
CA ALA A 319 19.53 -13.41 -27.32
C ALA A 319 19.92 -13.22 -28.81
N PRO A 320 19.28 -13.92 -29.76
CA PRO A 320 19.58 -13.77 -31.17
C PRO A 320 19.42 -12.29 -31.54
N PRO A 321 20.31 -11.74 -32.40
CA PRO A 321 20.26 -10.33 -32.78
C PRO A 321 18.85 -10.02 -33.24
N LYS A 322 18.21 -9.07 -32.55
CA LYS A 322 16.85 -8.61 -32.84
C LYS A 322 16.80 -8.40 -34.36
N ALA A 323 16.00 -9.23 -35.04
CA ALA A 323 15.82 -9.11 -36.47
C ALA A 323 15.55 -7.64 -36.79
N PRO A 324 16.24 -7.06 -37.80
CA PRO A 324 16.10 -5.65 -38.12
C PRO A 324 14.62 -5.33 -38.22
N ARG A 325 14.16 -4.37 -37.41
CA ARG A 325 12.76 -3.95 -37.45
C ARG A 325 12.46 -3.57 -38.89
N PRO A 326 11.39 -4.12 -39.50
CA PRO A 326 10.99 -3.70 -40.84
C PRO A 326 10.81 -2.16 -40.82
N PRO A 327 11.28 -1.47 -41.87
CA PRO A 327 11.20 -0.02 -41.94
C PRO A 327 9.76 0.44 -41.73
N LYS A 328 9.59 1.47 -40.90
CA LYS A 328 8.31 2.06 -40.50
C LYS A 328 7.72 2.94 -41.62
N ASP A 329 7.88 2.49 -42.87
CA ASP A 329 7.52 3.22 -44.07
C ASP A 329 6.64 2.33 -44.96
N ALA A 330 5.41 2.14 -44.51
CA ALA A 330 4.29 1.85 -45.41
C ALA A 330 3.11 2.64 -44.87
N ALA A 331 3.14 3.95 -45.16
CA ALA A 331 1.98 4.81 -45.08
C ALA A 331 0.83 4.11 -45.81
N THR A 332 -0.21 3.74 -45.07
CA THR A 332 -1.50 3.38 -45.64
C THR A 332 -1.97 4.58 -46.45
N PRO A 333 -2.16 4.46 -47.78
CA PRO A 333 -2.68 5.56 -48.57
C PRO A 333 -4.09 5.87 -48.11
N GLU A 334 -4.31 7.15 -47.81
CA GLU A 334 -5.60 7.73 -47.47
C GLU A 334 -6.65 7.29 -48.50
N SER A 335 -7.70 6.64 -48.00
CA SER A 335 -8.87 6.29 -48.79
C SER A 335 -9.58 7.58 -49.21
N PRO A 336 -9.80 7.84 -50.51
CA PRO A 336 -10.39 9.09 -50.98
C PRO A 336 -11.86 9.16 -50.55
N MET A 337 -12.15 10.18 -49.75
CA MET A 337 -13.46 10.54 -49.25
C MET A 337 -14.37 10.92 -50.44
N ALA A 338 -15.36 10.07 -50.72
CA ALA A 338 -16.38 10.31 -51.74
C ALA A 338 -17.20 11.56 -51.37
N LYS A 339 -17.26 12.53 -52.29
CA LYS A 339 -18.18 13.67 -52.22
C LYS A 339 -19.62 13.20 -52.45
N PRO A 340 -20.60 13.68 -51.68
CA PRO A 340 -22.01 13.45 -51.97
C PRO A 340 -22.46 14.38 -53.11
N ASP A 341 -23.10 13.79 -54.12
CA ASP A 341 -23.77 14.51 -55.21
C ASP A 341 -25.08 15.17 -54.72
N ARG A 342 -25.40 16.28 -55.40
CA ARG A 342 -26.55 17.18 -55.18
C ARG A 342 -27.90 16.56 -55.53
#